data_AF-A0A7K1GC72-F1
#
_entry.id   AF-A0A7K1GC72-F1
#
_cell.length_a   1.000
_cell.length_b   1.000
_cell.length_c   1.000
_cell.angle_alpha   90.00
_cell.angle_beta   90.00
_cell.angle_gamma   90.00
#
_symmetry.space_group_name_H-M   'P 1'
#
loop_
_entity.id
_entity.type
_entity.pdbx_description
1 polymer ?
#
loop_
_entity_poly.entity_id
_entity_poly.type
_entity_poly.pdbx_seq_one_letter_code
_entity_poly.pdbx_strand_id
1 'polypeptide(L)'
;MKKKLTYALGEILIVIIGISLAFTMNKCADEKKDNALKQQYLENIKSDIEVDKKNLQSNIEVIGEKMQSLNEVLPLINTDNPQKMASMNKLYPVFSSTDFFPKDVTYQTMINSGDFKLIDDFDLKAAIESHYSNYKIILKDYERLDIIHKEYLGEYIINNSDFDAMRQGKFPYSNEKLFKNILQSINGALRLKIIASERGVKSCDSILTILK
;
A
#
# COMPACT_ATOMS: atom_id res chain seq x y z
N MET A 1 63.22 -40.99 -17.58
CA MET A 1 62.67 -39.69 -17.12
C MET A 1 61.31 -39.35 -17.74
N LYS A 2 61.12 -39.37 -19.07
CA LYS A 2 59.85 -38.97 -19.73
C LYS A 2 58.59 -39.71 -19.24
N LYS A 3 58.64 -41.04 -19.03
CA LYS A 3 57.50 -41.84 -18.52
C LYS A 3 56.97 -41.41 -17.15
N LYS A 4 57.83 -40.89 -16.26
CA LYS A 4 57.41 -40.43 -14.93
C LYS A 4 56.71 -39.06 -15.00
N LEU A 5 57.17 -38.18 -15.90
CA LEU A 5 56.59 -36.85 -16.08
C LEU A 5 55.19 -36.91 -16.72
N THR A 6 54.99 -37.77 -17.71
CA THR A 6 53.68 -37.99 -18.34
C THR A 6 52.66 -38.59 -17.38
N TYR A 7 53.11 -39.46 -16.47
CA TYR A 7 52.26 -40.06 -15.45
C TYR A 7 51.82 -39.01 -14.41
N ALA A 8 52.75 -38.22 -13.88
CA ALA A 8 52.45 -37.15 -12.92
C ALA A 8 51.54 -36.06 -13.53
N LEU A 9 51.72 -35.72 -14.82
CA LEU A 9 50.79 -34.81 -15.53
C LEU A 9 49.38 -35.39 -15.64
N GLY A 10 49.26 -36.69 -15.89
CA GLY A 10 47.97 -37.39 -15.91
C GLY A 10 47.26 -37.34 -14.55
N GLU A 11 48.00 -37.57 -13.46
CA GLU A 11 47.46 -37.48 -12.09
C GLU A 11 46.96 -36.06 -11.77
N ILE A 12 47.75 -35.03 -12.09
CA ILE A 12 47.35 -33.63 -11.90
C ILE A 12 46.09 -33.30 -12.72
N LEU A 13 46.00 -33.77 -13.96
CA LEU A 13 44.82 -33.55 -14.81
C LEU A 13 43.56 -34.19 -14.21
N ILE A 14 43.68 -35.42 -13.68
CA ILE A 14 42.58 -36.13 -13.00
C ILE A 14 42.11 -35.35 -11.76
N VAL A 15 43.04 -34.83 -10.95
CA VAL A 15 42.71 -34.00 -9.78
C VAL A 15 41.99 -32.72 -10.19
N ILE A 16 42.47 -32.01 -11.23
CA ILE A 16 41.83 -30.79 -11.73
C ILE A 16 40.41 -31.08 -12.23
N ILE A 17 40.21 -32.17 -12.97
CA ILE A 17 38.88 -32.57 -13.45
C ILE A 17 37.96 -32.90 -12.27
N GLY A 18 38.45 -33.66 -11.28
CA GLY A 18 37.68 -34.03 -10.09
C GLY A 18 37.21 -32.80 -9.29
N ILE A 19 38.13 -31.87 -9.01
CA ILE A 19 37.82 -30.62 -8.29
C ILE A 19 36.86 -29.74 -9.12
N SER A 20 37.09 -29.63 -10.43
CA SER A 20 36.24 -28.83 -11.31
C SER A 20 34.80 -29.38 -11.38
N LEU A 21 34.64 -30.71 -11.48
CA LEU A 21 33.33 -31.35 -11.44
C LEU A 21 32.63 -31.11 -10.10
N ALA A 22 33.33 -31.30 -8.98
CA ALA A 22 32.77 -31.07 -7.65
C ALA A 22 32.30 -29.62 -7.49
N PHE A 23 33.11 -28.65 -7.91
CA PHE A 23 32.74 -27.23 -7.87
C PHE A 23 31.56 -26.91 -8.78
N THR A 24 31.52 -27.49 -9.99
CA THR A 24 30.41 -27.29 -10.95
C THR A 24 29.10 -27.87 -10.42
N MET A 25 29.14 -29.07 -9.84
CA MET A 25 27.97 -29.69 -9.21
C MET A 25 27.45 -28.85 -8.04
N ASN A 26 28.34 -28.32 -7.19
CA ASN A 26 27.95 -27.47 -6.08
C ASN A 26 27.29 -26.17 -6.58
N LYS A 27 27.90 -25.52 -7.58
CA LYS A 27 27.35 -24.29 -8.19
C LYS A 27 25.97 -24.53 -8.81
N CYS A 28 25.75 -25.65 -9.50
CA CYS A 28 24.45 -25.99 -10.07
C CYS A 28 23.38 -26.25 -8.98
N ALA A 29 23.75 -26.88 -7.86
CA ALA A 29 22.85 -27.08 -6.73
C ALA A 29 22.45 -25.75 -6.07
N ASP A 30 23.41 -24.84 -5.89
CA ASP A 30 23.19 -23.49 -5.36
C ASP A 30 22.29 -22.67 -6.31
N GLU A 31 22.59 -22.66 -7.61
CA GLU A 31 21.75 -21.98 -8.63
C GLU A 31 20.32 -22.50 -8.66
N LYS A 32 20.10 -23.81 -8.46
CA LYS A 32 18.77 -24.39 -8.38
C LYS A 32 18.02 -23.91 -7.14
N LYS A 33 18.70 -23.85 -6.00
CA LYS A 33 18.13 -23.36 -4.73
C LYS A 33 17.78 -21.88 -4.82
N ASP A 34 18.68 -21.07 -5.36
CA ASP A 34 18.49 -19.63 -5.55
C ASP A 34 17.33 -19.33 -6.51
N ASN A 35 17.20 -20.11 -7.59
CA ASN A 35 16.07 -19.99 -8.51
C ASN A 35 14.73 -20.36 -7.86
N ALA A 36 14.70 -21.41 -7.04
CA ALA A 36 13.49 -21.79 -6.30
C ALA A 36 13.09 -20.70 -5.30
N LEU A 37 14.05 -20.15 -4.56
CA LEU A 37 13.82 -19.06 -3.62
C LEU A 37 13.34 -17.78 -4.33
N LYS A 38 13.93 -17.44 -5.47
CA LYS A 38 13.49 -16.33 -6.32
C LYS A 38 12.03 -16.50 -6.75
N GLN A 39 11.66 -17.68 -7.26
CA GLN A 39 10.28 -17.94 -7.67
C GLN A 39 9.30 -17.79 -6.50
N GLN A 40 9.65 -18.34 -5.33
CA GLN A 40 8.84 -18.19 -4.11
C GLN A 40 8.64 -16.71 -3.72
N TYR A 41 9.69 -15.89 -3.77
CA TYR A 41 9.55 -14.45 -3.51
C TYR A 41 8.64 -13.76 -4.52
N LEU A 42 8.79 -14.04 -5.82
CA LEU A 42 7.97 -13.43 -6.86
C LEU A 42 6.49 -13.83 -6.75
N GLU A 43 6.21 -15.10 -6.42
CA GLU A 43 4.85 -15.59 -6.16
C GLU A 43 4.22 -14.90 -4.94
N ASN A 44 4.98 -14.76 -3.85
CA ASN A 44 4.52 -14.07 -2.65
C ASN A 44 4.29 -12.57 -2.89
N ILE A 45 5.20 -11.89 -3.59
CA ILE A 45 5.04 -10.48 -3.99
C ILE A 45 3.78 -10.31 -4.84
N LYS A 46 3.57 -11.20 -5.81
CA LYS A 46 2.36 -11.19 -6.64
C LYS A 46 1.10 -11.31 -5.79
N SER A 47 1.06 -12.26 -4.86
CA SER A 47 -0.07 -12.45 -3.96
C SER A 47 -0.32 -11.23 -3.06
N ASP A 48 0.74 -10.66 -2.50
CA ASP A 48 0.68 -9.43 -1.69
C ASP A 48 0.05 -8.27 -2.49
N ILE A 49 0.49 -8.07 -3.73
CA ILE A 49 -0.02 -7.02 -4.63
C ILE A 49 -1.48 -7.25 -5.04
N GLU A 50 -1.90 -8.50 -5.26
CA GLU A 50 -3.30 -8.83 -5.54
C GLU A 50 -4.22 -8.46 -4.37
N VAL A 51 -3.76 -8.72 -3.14
CA VAL A 51 -4.48 -8.32 -1.91
C VAL A 51 -4.54 -6.80 -1.80
N ASP A 52 -3.42 -6.10 -2.01
CA ASP A 52 -3.37 -4.64 -1.94
C ASP A 52 -4.28 -3.99 -2.99
N LYS A 53 -4.30 -4.53 -4.22
CA LYS A 53 -5.21 -4.08 -5.27
C LYS A 53 -6.67 -4.17 -4.81
N LYS A 54 -7.08 -5.31 -4.23
CA LYS A 54 -8.44 -5.51 -3.73
C LYS A 54 -8.78 -4.52 -2.62
N ASN A 55 -7.85 -4.28 -1.69
CA ASN A 55 -8.02 -3.31 -0.62
C ASN A 55 -8.20 -1.89 -1.16
N LEU A 56 -7.39 -1.48 -2.14
CA LEU A 56 -7.50 -0.16 -2.78
C LEU A 56 -8.84 0.00 -3.53
N GLN A 57 -9.31 -1.04 -4.22
CA GLN A 57 -10.62 -1.02 -4.87
C GLN A 57 -11.77 -0.87 -3.86
N SER A 58 -11.72 -1.62 -2.76
CA SER A 58 -12.70 -1.48 -1.67
C SER A 58 -12.67 -0.08 -1.04
N ASN A 59 -11.49 0.51 -0.87
CA ASN A 59 -11.35 1.87 -0.38
C ASN A 59 -12.00 2.90 -1.31
N ILE A 60 -11.87 2.74 -2.64
CA ILE A 60 -12.53 3.62 -3.62
C ILE A 60 -14.05 3.61 -3.42
N GLU A 61 -14.65 2.42 -3.27
CA GLU A 61 -16.10 2.27 -3.05
C GLU A 61 -16.55 2.94 -1.75
N VAL A 62 -15.90 2.60 -0.63
CA VAL A 62 -16.22 3.14 0.70
C VAL A 62 -16.06 4.66 0.74
N ILE A 63 -14.99 5.20 0.14
CA ILE A 63 -14.77 6.65 0.08
C ILE A 63 -15.83 7.32 -0.81
N GLY A 64 -16.25 6.67 -1.89
CA GLY A 64 -17.35 7.13 -2.74
C GLY A 64 -18.65 7.33 -1.95
N GLU A 65 -19.03 6.36 -1.11
CA GLU A 65 -20.21 6.45 -0.24
C GLU A 65 -20.10 7.59 0.79
N LYS A 66 -18.91 7.78 1.38
CA LYS A 66 -18.63 8.90 2.30
C LYS A 66 -18.79 10.25 1.59
N MET A 67 -18.28 10.38 0.37
CA MET A 67 -18.41 11.59 -0.43
C MET A 67 -19.86 11.86 -0.83
N GLN A 68 -20.64 10.84 -1.18
CA GLN A 68 -22.06 11.00 -1.45
C GLN A 68 -22.78 11.55 -0.22
N SER A 69 -22.51 10.97 0.96
CA SER A 69 -23.08 11.43 2.23
C SER A 69 -22.73 12.90 2.52
N LEU A 70 -21.48 13.30 2.29
CA LEU A 70 -21.05 14.69 2.40
C LEU A 70 -21.78 15.62 1.44
N ASN A 71 -21.94 15.23 0.17
CA ASN A 71 -22.61 16.04 -0.84
C ASN A 71 -24.10 16.30 -0.49
N GLU A 72 -24.75 15.37 0.21
CA GLU A 72 -26.12 15.54 0.69
C GLU A 72 -26.21 16.44 1.93
N VAL A 73 -25.22 16.38 2.83
CA VAL A 73 -25.24 17.11 4.11
C VAL A 73 -24.72 18.55 3.98
N LEU A 74 -23.64 18.77 3.21
CA LEU A 74 -22.96 20.06 3.08
C LEU A 74 -23.86 21.24 2.70
N PRO A 75 -24.86 21.11 1.80
CA PRO A 75 -25.78 22.19 1.47
C PRO A 75 -26.67 22.61 2.64
N LEU A 76 -26.92 21.71 3.60
CA LEU A 76 -27.82 21.92 4.73
C LEU A 76 -27.13 22.62 5.91
N ILE A 77 -25.81 22.47 6.05
CA ILE A 77 -25.04 23.09 7.13
C ILE A 77 -24.94 24.61 6.94
N ASN A 78 -25.07 25.36 8.05
CA ASN A 78 -25.08 26.82 8.09
C ASN A 78 -26.29 27.41 7.35
N THR A 79 -27.44 26.75 7.50
CA THR A 79 -28.75 27.18 6.98
C THR A 79 -29.85 26.88 8.01
N ASP A 80 -31.02 27.48 7.84
CA ASP A 80 -32.22 27.21 8.65
C ASP A 80 -33.04 26.01 8.12
N ASN A 81 -32.44 25.15 7.30
CA ASN A 81 -33.15 24.01 6.72
C ASN A 81 -33.59 23.02 7.81
N PRO A 82 -34.88 22.67 7.90
CA PRO A 82 -35.40 21.77 8.95
C PRO A 82 -34.83 20.35 8.86
N GLN A 83 -34.34 19.93 7.70
CA GLN A 83 -33.71 18.61 7.51
C GLN A 83 -32.26 18.54 8.02
N LYS A 84 -31.66 19.67 8.42
CA LYS A 84 -30.26 19.75 8.86
C LYS A 84 -29.92 18.78 9.98
N MET A 85 -30.78 18.64 10.99
CA MET A 85 -30.53 17.69 12.07
C MET A 85 -30.70 16.24 11.62
N ALA A 86 -31.74 15.95 10.83
CA ALA A 86 -32.02 14.59 10.34
C ALA A 86 -30.91 14.06 9.43
N SER A 87 -30.23 14.93 8.69
CA SER A 87 -29.13 14.55 7.80
C SER A 87 -27.83 14.24 8.54
N MET A 88 -27.71 14.58 9.84
CA MET A 88 -26.46 14.41 10.60
C MET A 88 -26.01 12.95 10.74
N ASN A 89 -26.96 12.01 10.77
CA ASN A 89 -26.65 10.58 10.85
C ASN A 89 -25.85 10.10 9.63
N LYS A 90 -25.94 10.81 8.49
CA LYS A 90 -25.17 10.49 7.28
C LYS A 90 -23.68 10.83 7.43
N LEU A 91 -23.28 11.61 8.44
CA LEU A 91 -21.86 11.92 8.68
C LEU A 91 -21.13 10.88 9.52
N TYR A 92 -21.81 9.95 10.19
CA TYR A 92 -21.11 8.93 10.99
C TYR A 92 -20.06 8.14 10.18
N PRO A 93 -20.35 7.67 8.94
CA PRO A 93 -19.33 7.00 8.12
C PRO A 93 -18.20 7.95 7.69
N VAL A 94 -18.48 9.24 7.53
CA VAL A 94 -17.47 10.23 7.11
C VAL A 94 -16.40 10.44 8.19
N PHE A 95 -16.78 10.24 9.45
CA PHE A 95 -15.88 10.37 10.60
C PHE A 95 -15.11 9.09 10.92
N SER A 96 -15.43 7.96 10.30
CA SER A 96 -14.63 6.75 10.43
C SER A 96 -13.38 6.81 9.54
N SER A 97 -12.32 6.12 9.95
CA SER A 97 -11.12 5.99 9.12
C SER A 97 -11.38 5.06 7.92
N THR A 98 -10.60 5.28 6.87
CA THR A 98 -10.49 4.37 5.72
C THR A 98 -9.04 4.35 5.34
N ASP A 99 -8.37 3.28 5.74
CA ASP A 99 -6.93 3.18 5.79
C ASP A 99 -6.42 2.22 4.72
N PHE A 100 -5.17 2.40 4.31
CA PHE A 100 -4.50 1.50 3.40
C PHE A 100 -3.18 1.08 4.03
N PHE A 101 -3.02 -0.22 4.23
CA PHE A 101 -1.81 -0.83 4.78
C PHE A 101 -1.20 -1.74 3.73
N PRO A 102 -0.18 -1.26 2.98
CA PRO A 102 0.49 -2.06 1.97
C PRO A 102 1.05 -3.37 2.52
N LYS A 103 0.93 -4.44 1.75
CA LYS A 103 1.61 -5.71 1.98
C LYS A 103 3.01 -5.64 1.37
N ASP A 104 3.95 -5.07 2.11
CA ASP A 104 5.35 -4.96 1.69
C ASP A 104 6.31 -5.90 2.42
N VAL A 105 5.81 -6.76 3.32
CA VAL A 105 6.64 -7.65 4.15
C VAL A 105 7.54 -8.55 3.30
N THR A 106 7.02 -9.15 2.23
CA THR A 106 7.82 -10.00 1.34
C THR A 106 8.92 -9.19 0.65
N TYR A 107 8.58 -8.01 0.13
CA TYR A 107 9.54 -7.10 -0.49
C TYR A 107 10.63 -6.64 0.49
N GLN A 108 10.24 -6.19 1.69
CA GLN A 108 11.19 -5.79 2.74
C GLN A 108 12.09 -6.94 3.16
N THR A 109 11.54 -8.16 3.27
CA THR A 109 12.32 -9.36 3.59
C THR A 109 13.39 -9.60 2.54
N MET A 110 13.02 -9.55 1.26
CA MET A 110 13.91 -9.75 0.13
C MET A 110 15.01 -8.68 0.03
N ILE A 111 14.69 -7.43 0.38
CA ILE A 111 15.67 -6.33 0.45
C ILE A 111 16.63 -6.55 1.62
N ASN A 112 16.10 -6.84 2.82
CA ASN A 112 16.88 -6.96 4.05
C ASN A 112 17.77 -8.21 4.08
N SER A 113 17.36 -9.30 3.43
CA SER A 113 18.19 -10.50 3.28
C SER A 113 19.26 -10.37 2.19
N GLY A 114 19.16 -9.34 1.34
CA GLY A 114 19.98 -9.17 0.15
C GLY A 114 19.57 -10.11 -1.01
N ASP A 115 18.46 -10.84 -0.88
CA ASP A 115 17.94 -11.74 -1.90
C ASP A 115 17.37 -10.99 -3.12
N PHE A 116 17.16 -9.67 -3.02
CA PHE A 116 16.76 -8.87 -4.17
C PHE A 116 17.76 -8.98 -5.33
N LYS A 117 19.03 -9.28 -5.03
CA LYS A 117 20.07 -9.54 -6.04
C LYS A 117 19.73 -10.73 -6.95
N LEU A 118 18.94 -11.71 -6.48
CA LEU A 118 18.56 -12.92 -7.22
C LEU A 118 17.72 -12.64 -8.47
N ILE A 119 17.09 -11.46 -8.57
CA ILE A 119 16.34 -11.05 -9.77
C ILE A 119 17.34 -10.49 -10.79
N ASP A 120 17.77 -11.28 -11.77
CA ASP A 120 18.75 -10.81 -12.77
C ASP A 120 18.19 -9.75 -13.74
N ASP A 121 16.86 -9.77 -13.95
CA ASP A 121 16.17 -8.83 -14.83
C ASP A 121 16.10 -7.43 -14.19
N PHE A 122 16.81 -6.48 -14.80
CA PHE A 122 16.89 -5.10 -14.34
C PHE A 122 15.54 -4.37 -14.46
N ASP A 123 14.78 -4.63 -15.53
CA ASP A 123 13.50 -3.97 -15.75
C ASP A 123 12.46 -4.46 -14.73
N LEU A 124 12.48 -5.74 -14.39
CA LEU A 124 11.65 -6.30 -13.32
C LEU A 124 12.02 -5.72 -11.95
N LYS A 125 13.31 -5.63 -11.62
CA LYS A 125 13.77 -4.99 -10.38
C LYS A 125 13.25 -3.55 -10.27
N ALA A 126 13.47 -2.75 -11.31
CA ALA A 126 13.05 -1.36 -11.36
C ALA A 126 11.52 -1.22 -11.25
N ALA A 127 10.76 -2.13 -11.88
CA ALA A 127 9.31 -2.15 -11.79
C ALA A 127 8.82 -2.44 -10.36
N ILE A 128 9.41 -3.42 -9.67
CA ILE A 128 9.08 -3.74 -8.26
C ILE A 128 9.42 -2.56 -7.34
N GLU A 129 10.62 -1.99 -7.45
CA GLU A 129 11.03 -0.85 -6.62
C GLU A 129 10.15 0.39 -6.84
N SER A 130 9.80 0.66 -8.10
CA SER A 130 8.90 1.76 -8.48
C SER A 130 7.50 1.56 -7.89
N HIS A 131 6.98 0.33 -7.95
CA HIS A 131 5.68 -0.02 -7.37
C HIS A 131 5.62 0.27 -5.85
N TYR A 132 6.57 -0.26 -5.07
CA TYR A 132 6.60 -0.01 -3.62
C TYR A 132 6.96 1.44 -3.26
N SER A 133 7.72 2.15 -4.11
CA SER A 133 7.95 3.58 -3.94
C SER A 133 6.68 4.40 -4.13
N ASN A 134 5.79 4.01 -5.05
CA ASN A 134 4.51 4.67 -5.27
C ASN A 134 3.57 4.55 -4.05
N TYR A 135 3.62 3.43 -3.31
CA TYR A 135 2.85 3.30 -2.07
C TYR A 135 3.19 4.38 -1.03
N LYS A 136 4.45 4.84 -0.95
CA LYS A 136 4.83 5.96 -0.06
C LYS A 136 4.11 7.26 -0.41
N ILE A 137 3.84 7.49 -1.70
CA ILE A 137 3.11 8.68 -2.17
C ILE A 137 1.63 8.55 -1.80
N ILE A 138 1.05 7.37 -2.02
CA ILE A 138 -0.35 7.08 -1.67
C ILE A 138 -0.59 7.25 -0.16
N LEU A 139 0.31 6.75 0.68
CA LEU A 139 0.20 6.86 2.13
C LEU A 139 0.18 8.32 2.62
N LYS A 140 0.91 9.24 1.96
CA LYS A 140 0.85 10.67 2.29
C LYS A 140 -0.50 11.30 1.98
N ASP A 141 -1.12 10.91 0.86
CA ASP A 141 -2.48 11.34 0.53
C ASP A 141 -3.48 10.79 1.54
N TYR A 142 -3.21 9.61 2.11
CA TYR A 142 -4.04 9.04 3.17
C TYR A 142 -3.90 9.77 4.51
N GLU A 143 -2.66 10.05 4.93
CA GLU A 143 -2.32 10.75 6.17
C GLU A 143 -2.98 12.14 6.26
N ARG A 144 -3.17 12.82 5.12
CA ARG A 144 -3.83 14.13 5.08
C ARG A 144 -5.23 14.12 5.71
N LEU A 145 -6.02 13.06 5.49
CA LEU A 145 -7.34 12.97 6.09
C LEU A 145 -7.24 12.77 7.60
N ASP A 146 -6.29 11.95 8.04
CA ASP A 146 -6.10 11.62 9.45
C ASP A 146 -5.67 12.86 10.25
N ILE A 147 -4.84 13.72 9.66
CA ILE A 147 -4.49 15.04 10.21
C ILE A 147 -5.74 15.91 10.34
N ILE A 148 -6.59 15.98 9.31
CA ILE A 148 -7.83 16.77 9.36
C ILE A 148 -8.76 16.25 10.46
N HIS A 149 -8.91 14.92 10.58
CA HIS A 149 -9.72 14.30 11.63
C HIS A 149 -9.18 14.59 13.03
N LYS A 150 -7.86 14.44 13.23
CA LYS A 150 -7.22 14.57 14.54
C LYS A 150 -7.13 16.03 15.00
N GLU A 151 -6.60 16.90 14.15
CA GLU A 151 -6.25 18.28 14.53
C GLU A 151 -7.43 19.24 14.42
N TYR A 152 -8.35 19.02 13.48
CA TYR A 152 -9.42 19.98 13.21
C TYR A 152 -10.79 19.46 13.62
N LEU A 153 -11.17 18.26 13.17
CA LEU A 153 -12.47 17.70 13.52
C LEU A 153 -12.55 17.36 15.01
N GLY A 154 -11.57 16.66 15.56
CA GLY A 154 -11.53 16.28 16.98
C GLY A 154 -11.61 17.49 17.90
N GLU A 155 -10.77 18.50 17.67
CA GLU A 155 -10.80 19.76 18.42
C GLU A 155 -12.15 20.47 18.29
N TYR A 156 -12.70 20.53 17.08
CA TYR A 156 -14.01 21.13 16.84
C TYR A 156 -15.11 20.44 17.64
N ILE A 157 -15.20 19.11 17.55
CA ILE A 157 -16.23 18.31 18.22
C ILE A 157 -16.15 18.47 19.74
N ILE A 158 -14.95 18.53 20.31
CA ILE A 158 -14.78 18.71 21.76
C ILE A 158 -15.22 20.11 22.22
N ASN A 159 -14.84 21.15 21.46
CA ASN A 159 -15.00 22.54 21.92
C ASN A 159 -16.27 23.23 21.42
N ASN A 160 -16.95 22.69 20.40
CA ASN A 160 -18.07 23.37 19.72
C ASN A 160 -19.35 22.53 19.64
N SER A 161 -19.38 21.36 20.28
CA SER A 161 -20.56 20.48 20.30
C SER A 161 -21.23 20.43 21.67
N ASP A 162 -22.56 20.58 21.68
CA ASP A 162 -23.42 20.29 22.82
C ASP A 162 -24.03 18.89 22.68
N PHE A 163 -23.41 17.91 23.35
CA PHE A 163 -23.88 16.52 23.31
C PHE A 163 -25.22 16.30 24.02
N ASP A 164 -25.60 17.15 24.97
CA ASP A 164 -26.90 17.06 25.62
C ASP A 164 -28.00 17.57 24.71
N ALA A 165 -27.75 18.64 23.94
CA ALA A 165 -28.63 19.07 22.85
C ALA A 165 -28.76 17.98 21.78
N MET A 166 -27.67 17.30 21.41
CA MET A 166 -27.70 16.19 20.46
C MET A 166 -28.63 15.06 20.93
N ARG A 167 -28.55 14.66 22.21
CA ARG A 167 -29.44 13.64 22.81
C ARG A 167 -30.92 14.05 22.79
N GLN A 168 -31.20 15.34 22.81
CA GLN A 168 -32.55 15.90 22.70
C GLN A 168 -33.03 16.04 21.23
N GLY A 169 -32.25 15.56 20.25
CA GLY A 169 -32.57 15.71 18.83
C GLY A 169 -32.42 17.14 18.31
N LYS A 170 -31.67 18.00 19.00
CA LYS A 170 -31.34 19.35 18.55
C LYS A 170 -29.99 19.36 17.85
N PHE A 171 -29.82 20.27 16.91
CA PHE A 171 -28.56 20.47 16.22
C PHE A 171 -27.48 20.95 17.21
N PRO A 172 -26.38 20.22 17.41
CA PRO A 172 -25.50 20.43 18.56
C PRO A 172 -24.29 21.34 18.28
N TYR A 173 -24.08 21.78 17.05
CA TYR A 173 -22.85 22.47 16.65
C TYR A 173 -23.04 23.99 16.66
N SER A 174 -22.29 24.70 17.50
CA SER A 174 -22.46 26.15 17.72
C SER A 174 -21.81 27.02 16.63
N ASN A 175 -20.66 26.61 16.07
CA ASN A 175 -19.97 27.33 14.99
C ASN A 175 -20.13 26.60 13.64
N GLU A 176 -21.32 26.73 13.04
CA GLU A 176 -21.70 26.01 11.81
C GLU A 176 -20.82 26.32 10.59
N LYS A 177 -20.33 27.57 10.48
CA LYS A 177 -19.42 27.96 9.40
C LYS A 177 -18.10 27.19 9.49
N LEU A 178 -17.51 27.10 10.68
CA LEU A 178 -16.28 26.32 10.89
C LEU A 178 -16.52 24.84 10.64
N PHE A 179 -17.63 24.28 11.13
CA PHE A 179 -18.00 22.89 10.85
C PHE A 179 -18.08 22.60 9.35
N LYS A 180 -18.78 23.46 8.60
CA LYS A 180 -18.91 23.34 7.14
C LYS A 180 -17.55 23.38 6.45
N ASN A 181 -16.64 24.25 6.89
CA ASN A 181 -15.29 24.32 6.33
C ASN A 181 -14.50 23.04 6.59
N ILE A 182 -14.57 22.48 7.81
CA ILE A 182 -13.93 21.20 8.15
C ILE A 182 -14.48 20.09 7.26
N LEU A 183 -15.81 19.98 7.11
CA LEU A 183 -16.44 18.99 6.24
C LEU A 183 -16.03 19.15 4.77
N GLN A 184 -15.88 20.38 4.27
CA GLN A 184 -15.37 20.62 2.92
C GLN A 184 -13.90 20.22 2.77
N SER A 185 -13.07 20.48 3.78
CA SER A 185 -11.68 20.01 3.80
C SER A 185 -11.60 18.48 3.79
N ILE A 186 -12.46 17.80 4.56
CA ILE A 186 -12.60 16.34 4.54
C ILE A 186 -13.03 15.87 3.14
N ASN A 187 -14.03 16.48 2.51
CA ASN A 187 -14.47 16.13 1.17
C ASN A 187 -13.33 16.24 0.14
N GLY A 188 -12.52 17.31 0.23
CA GLY A 188 -11.33 17.48 -0.59
C GLY A 188 -10.27 16.40 -0.35
N ALA A 189 -10.01 16.03 0.91
CA ALA A 189 -9.06 14.96 1.25
C ALA A 189 -9.54 13.58 0.78
N LEU A 190 -10.84 13.28 0.88
CA LEU A 190 -11.43 12.04 0.36
C LEU A 190 -11.27 11.92 -1.16
N ARG A 191 -11.44 13.02 -1.91
CA ARG A 191 -11.15 13.05 -3.36
C ARG A 191 -9.70 12.70 -3.67
N LEU A 192 -8.76 13.25 -2.91
CA LEU A 192 -7.34 12.93 -3.06
C LEU A 192 -7.07 11.46 -2.73
N LYS A 193 -7.69 10.90 -1.69
CA LYS A 193 -7.61 9.46 -1.38
C LYS A 193 -8.14 8.58 -2.52
N ILE A 194 -9.24 8.94 -3.20
CA ILE A 194 -9.72 8.21 -4.39
C ILE A 194 -8.66 8.24 -5.49
N ILE A 195 -8.17 9.43 -5.86
CA ILE A 195 -7.16 9.59 -6.92
C ILE A 195 -5.87 8.80 -6.59
N ALA A 196 -5.45 8.82 -5.32
CA ALA A 196 -4.32 8.03 -4.85
C ALA A 196 -4.60 6.52 -4.97
N SER A 197 -5.79 6.07 -4.60
CA SER A 197 -6.19 4.66 -4.67
C SER A 197 -6.29 4.17 -6.11
N GLU A 198 -6.84 4.97 -7.02
CA GLU A 198 -6.88 4.67 -8.46
C GLU A 198 -5.48 4.56 -9.06
N ARG A 199 -4.55 5.46 -8.68
CA ARG A 199 -3.13 5.34 -9.05
C ARG A 199 -2.49 4.06 -8.51
N GLY A 200 -2.82 3.69 -7.27
CA GLY A 200 -2.39 2.44 -6.67
C GLY A 200 -2.88 1.22 -7.43
N VAL A 201 -4.17 1.15 -7.77
CA VAL A 201 -4.75 0.07 -8.57
C VAL A 201 -4.06 -0.04 -9.93
N LYS A 202 -3.87 1.08 -10.64
CA LYS A 202 -3.14 1.10 -11.92
C LYS A 202 -1.71 0.60 -11.79
N SER A 203 -1.03 0.94 -10.69
CA SER A 203 0.32 0.45 -10.42
C SER A 203 0.33 -1.07 -10.15
N CYS A 204 -0.64 -1.59 -9.39
CA CYS A 204 -0.83 -3.02 -9.16
C CYS A 204 -1.08 -3.75 -10.50
N ASP A 205 -1.98 -3.24 -11.34
CA ASP A 205 -2.26 -3.83 -12.65
C ASP A 205 -1.01 -3.89 -13.53
N SER A 206 -0.23 -2.82 -13.54
CA SER A 206 0.99 -2.73 -14.34
C SER A 206 2.01 -3.80 -13.90
N ILE A 207 2.32 -3.89 -12.60
CA ILE A 207 3.33 -4.85 -12.12
C ILE A 207 2.85 -6.31 -12.21
N LEU A 208 1.57 -6.59 -11.99
CA LEU A 208 1.01 -7.95 -12.11
C LEU A 208 1.07 -8.51 -13.54
N THR A 209 1.12 -7.65 -14.56
CA THR A 209 1.33 -8.09 -15.95
C THR A 209 2.76 -8.54 -16.24
N ILE A 210 3.72 -8.03 -15.47
CA ILE A 210 5.16 -8.34 -15.56
C ILE A 210 5.48 -9.58 -14.72
N LEU A 211 4.87 -9.71 -13.53
CA LEU A 211 5.02 -10.85 -12.60
C LEU A 211 4.29 -12.13 -13.06
N LYS A 212 4.12 -12.35 -14.37
CA LYS A 212 3.41 -13.50 -14.91
C LYS A 212 4.14 -14.82 -14.69
#